data_AF-A0A2M9H7T8-F1
#
_entry.id   AF-A0A2M9H7T8-F1
#
_cell.length_a   1.000
_cell.length_b   1.000
_cell.length_c   1.000
_cell.angle_alpha   90.00
_cell.angle_beta   90.00
_cell.angle_gamma   90.00
#
_symmetry.space_group_name_H-M   'P 1'
#
loop_
_entity.id
_entity.type
_entity.pdbx_description
1 polymer ?
#
loop_
_entity_poly.entity_id
_entity_poly.type
_entity_poly.pdbx_seq_one_letter_code
_entity_poly.pdbx_strand_id
1 'polypeptide(L)' 'MTAHYLGIKEIGERLGIKNPSSTGYKLPEPDVMIGRTRGWLPETIDAWNAARPGRGVGGGRPRKKPKTGD' A
#
# COMPACT_ATOMS: atom_id res chain seq x y z
N MET A 1 -18.76 19.26 2.50
CA MET A 1 -18.08 17.97 2.37
C MET A 1 -16.62 18.16 2.75
N THR A 2 -16.09 17.32 3.63
CA THR A 2 -14.69 17.34 4.07
C THR A 2 -13.90 16.29 3.28
N ALA A 3 -12.79 16.68 2.67
CA ALA A 3 -11.87 15.74 2.04
C ALA A 3 -10.99 15.10 3.12
N HIS A 4 -10.94 13.77 3.16
CA HIS A 4 -10.08 13.02 4.06
C HIS A 4 -8.87 12.52 3.29
N TYR A 5 -7.68 12.91 3.74
CA TYR A 5 -6.41 12.50 3.16
C TYR A 5 -5.69 11.54 4.11
N LEU A 6 -5.05 10.53 3.54
CA LEU A 6 -4.24 9.54 4.22
C LEU A 6 -2.80 10.04 4.34
N GLY A 7 -2.24 9.95 5.54
CA GLY A 7 -0.81 10.07 5.79
C GLY A 7 -0.05 8.77 5.52
N ILE A 8 1.29 8.83 5.53
CA ILE A 8 2.17 7.68 5.29
C ILE A 8 1.85 6.49 6.20
N LYS A 9 1.51 6.74 7.47
CA LYS A 9 1.15 5.68 8.42
C LYS A 9 -0.15 4.98 8.04
N GLU A 10 -1.19 5.73 7.71
CA GLU A 10 -2.51 5.20 7.32
C GLU A 10 -2.42 4.43 6.00
N ILE A 11 -1.59 4.89 5.06
CA ILE A 11 -1.26 4.14 3.84
C ILE A 11 -0.64 2.77 4.19
N GLY A 12 0.28 2.74 5.15
CA GLY A 12 0.91 1.51 5.61
C GLY A 12 -0.10 0.53 6.21
N GLU A 13 -1.01 1.03 7.04
CA GLU A 13 -2.10 0.25 7.64
C GLU A 13 -3.07 -0.28 6.57
N ARG A 14 -3.47 0.56 5.61
CA ARG A 14 -4.36 0.18 4.49
C ARG A 14 -3.75 -0.92 3.61
N LEU A 15 -2.44 -0.86 3.38
CA LEU A 15 -1.73 -1.82 2.52
C LEU A 15 -1.15 -3.02 3.29
N GLY A 16 -1.23 -3.04 4.62
CA GLY A 16 -0.57 -4.04 5.46
C GLY A 16 0.96 -4.00 5.39
N ILE A 17 1.55 -2.84 5.10
CA ILE A 17 2.99 -2.64 4.92
C ILE A 17 3.55 -1.88 6.12
N LYS A 18 4.56 -2.46 6.79
CA LYS A 18 5.10 -1.92 8.05
C LYS A 18 5.88 -0.61 7.92
N ASN A 19 6.20 -0.13 6.72
CA ASN A 19 6.78 1.18 6.43
C ASN A 19 6.71 1.50 4.91
N PRO A 20 5.64 2.11 4.41
CA PRO A 20 5.51 2.38 2.97
C PRO A 20 6.56 3.39 2.45
N SER A 21 7.08 4.26 3.31
CA SER A 21 8.15 5.21 2.94
C SER A 21 9.55 4.61 2.91
N SER A 22 9.83 3.57 3.71
CA SER A 22 11.20 3.04 3.86
C SER A 22 11.52 1.88 2.93
N THR A 23 10.51 1.25 2.31
CA THR A 23 10.69 -0.03 1.61
C THR A 23 10.99 0.14 0.11
N GLY A 24 11.38 1.34 -0.35
CA GLY A 24 11.60 1.59 -1.77
C GLY A 24 10.33 1.52 -2.63
N TYR A 25 9.14 1.48 -1.99
CA TYR A 25 7.88 1.71 -2.69
C TYR A 25 7.88 3.16 -3.18
N LYS A 26 7.98 3.33 -4.50
CA LYS A 26 7.71 4.60 -5.16
C LYS A 26 6.23 4.87 -5.03
N LEU A 27 5.82 5.40 -3.88
CA LEU A 27 4.49 5.93 -3.65
C LEU A 27 4.17 6.94 -4.76
N PRO A 28 2.88 7.08 -5.14
CA PRO A 28 2.49 8.08 -6.12
C PRO A 28 2.76 9.48 -5.57
N GLU A 29 2.71 10.47 -6.45
CA GLU A 29 2.76 11.87 -6.03
C GLU A 29 1.63 12.17 -5.02
N PRO A 30 1.89 12.94 -3.95
CA PRO A 30 0.85 13.28 -2.99
C PRO A 30 -0.19 14.21 -3.58
N ASP A 31 -1.47 13.93 -3.33
CA ASP A 31 -2.59 14.77 -3.74
C ASP A 31 -2.62 16.10 -2.97
N VAL A 32 -2.03 16.14 -1.77
CA VAL A 32 -1.91 17.36 -0.97
C VAL A 32 -0.59 17.41 -0.22
N MET A 33 -0.05 18.62 -0.12
CA MET A 33 1.12 18.94 0.68
C MET A 33 0.76 19.95 1.77
N ILE A 34 0.90 19.55 3.03
CA ILE A 34 0.66 20.39 4.21
C ILE A 34 2.01 20.64 4.89
N GLY A 35 2.69 21.72 4.49
CA GLY A 35 4.05 22.00 4.93
C GLY A 35 5.01 20.87 4.51
N ARG A 36 5.51 20.10 5.49
CA ARG A 36 6.37 18.92 5.25
C ARG A 36 5.59 17.60 5.19
N THR A 37 4.31 17.63 5.55
CA THR A 37 3.44 16.46 5.57
C THR A 37 2.83 16.25 4.20
N ARG A 38 2.86 15.00 3.74
CA ARG A 38 2.29 14.56 2.45
C ARG A 38 0.99 13.83 2.73
N GLY A 39 -0.04 14.12 1.96
CA GLY A 39 -1.35 13.47 2.05
C GLY A 39 -1.77 12.91 0.69
N TRP A 40 -2.44 11.76 0.73
CA TRP A 40 -2.99 11.11 -0.46
C TRP A 40 -4.46 10.83 -0.28
N LEU A 41 -5.22 10.84 -1.36
CA LEU A 41 -6.59 10.34 -1.35
C LEU A 41 -6.56 8.81 -1.21
N PRO A 42 -7.55 8.23 -0.52
CA PRO A 42 -7.75 6.78 -0.50
C PRO A 42 -7.80 6.18 -1.91
N GLU A 43 -8.47 6.86 -2.84
CA GLU A 43 -8.61 6.44 -4.24
C GLU A 43 -7.27 6.43 -4.98
N THR A 44 -6.42 7.44 -4.78
CA THR A 44 -5.07 7.51 -5.38
C THR A 44 -4.21 6.33 -4.94
N ILE A 45 -4.29 5.95 -3.67
CA ILE A 45 -3.53 4.81 -3.11
C ILE A 45 -4.07 3.48 -3.62
N ASP A 46 -5.40 3.33 -3.73
CA ASP A 46 -6.03 2.13 -4.24
C ASP A 46 -5.70 1.92 -5.73
N ALA A 47 -5.81 2.97 -6.54
CA ALA A 47 -5.46 2.95 -7.96
C ALA A 47 -3.98 2.63 -8.17
N TRP A 48 -3.09 3.26 -7.41
CA TRP A 48 -1.66 2.96 -7.44
C TRP A 48 -1.37 1.51 -7.01
N ASN A 49 -2.02 1.02 -5.96
CA ASN A 49 -1.82 -0.35 -5.47
C ASN A 49 -2.35 -1.40 -6.45
N ALA A 50 -3.38 -1.09 -7.23
CA ALA A 50 -3.88 -1.93 -8.32
C ALA A 50 -2.94 -1.93 -9.54
N ALA A 51 -2.36 -0.76 -9.88
CA ALA A 51 -1.51 -0.58 -11.05
C ALA A 51 -0.03 -0.95 -10.82
N ARG A 52 0.41 -1.17 -9.58
CA ARG A 52 1.83 -1.37 -9.26
C ARG A 52 2.39 -2.66 -9.92
N PRO A 53 3.48 -2.57 -10.69
CA PRO A 53 4.14 -3.75 -11.24
C PRO A 53 5.00 -4.44 -10.16
N GLY A 54 4.45 -5.48 -9.50
CA GLY A 54 5.22 -6.35 -8.60
C GLY A 54 4.44 -7.13 -7.53
N ARG A 55 4.46 -8.47 -7.67
CA ARG A 55 4.28 -9.59 -6.69
C ARG A 55 3.27 -9.44 -5.53
N GLY A 56 2.20 -8.64 -5.67
CA GLY A 56 1.35 -8.27 -4.53
C GLY A 56 -0.16 -8.38 -4.73
N VAL A 57 -0.69 -8.27 -5.94
CA VAL A 57 -2.15 -8.33 -6.21
C VAL A 57 -2.75 -9.76 -6.12
N GLY A 58 -1.95 -10.74 -5.65
CA GLY A 58 -2.28 -12.17 -5.61
C GLY A 58 -1.06 -13.09 -5.38
N GLY A 59 0.13 -12.52 -5.14
CA GLY A 59 1.41 -13.24 -5.06
C GLY A 59 1.80 -13.71 -3.66
N GLY A 60 0.83 -14.00 -2.79
CA GLY A 60 1.12 -14.73 -1.56
C GLY A 60 1.82 -16.04 -1.93
N ARG A 61 2.99 -16.30 -1.32
CA ARG A 61 3.72 -17.56 -1.50
C ARG A 61 2.72 -18.72 -1.42
N PRO A 62 2.60 -19.60 -2.44
CA PRO A 62 1.70 -20.74 -2.35
C PRO A 62 1.99 -21.49 -1.06
N ARG A 63 0.97 -21.65 -0.22
CA ARG A 63 1.11 -22.45 1.01
C ARG A 63 1.41 -23.88 0.55
N LYS A 64 2.58 -24.41 0.92
CA LYS A 64 2.95 -25.81 0.65
C LYS A 64 1.92 -26.69 1.36
N LYS A 65 1.16 -27.50 0.62
CA LYS A 65 0.22 -28.47 1.23
C LYS A 65 1.00 -29.47 2.10
N PRO A 66 0.50 -29.85 3.28
CA PRO A 66 1.11 -30.93 4.04
C PRO A 66 1.02 -32.24 3.24
N LYS A 67 2.09 -33.03 3.24
CA LYS A 67 2.06 -34.40 2.70
C LYS A 67 1.21 -35.23 3.67
N THR A 68 0.07 -35.71 3.20
CA THR A 68 -0.62 -36.86 3.80
C THR A 68 0.33 -38.06 3.69
N GLY A 69 0.76 -38.57 4.83
CA GLY A 69 1.52 -39.80 4.95
C GLY A 69 0.57 -40.98 5.19
N ASP A 70 0.95 -42.09 4.57
CA ASP A 70 0.37 -43.45 4.61
C ASP A 70 0.26 -44.02 6.04
#